data_AF-A0A7C9DRS7-F1
#
_entry.id   AF-A0A7C9DRS7-F1
#
_cell.length_a   1.000
_cell.length_b   1.000
_cell.length_c   1.000
_cell.angle_alpha   90.00
_cell.angle_beta   90.00
_cell.angle_gamma   90.00
#
_symmetry.space_group_name_H-M   'P 1'
#
loop_
_entity.id
_entity.type
_entity.pdbx_description
1 polymer ?
#
loop_
_entity_poly.entity_id
_entity_poly.type
_entity_poly.pdbx_seq_one_letter_code
_entity_poly.pdbx_strand_id
1 'polypeptide(L)'
;VLSRIRNAARHLLTLDEKNPRRIFEGEALLRRMNRYGLLDEGQNKLDYVLALTVENFLERRLQTLVFKSGMAKSIHHARVLIRQRHIRVGRQVVNVPSFMVRVDSQKHIDFSLTSPFGGGRPGRVKRKN
;
A
#
# COMPACT_ATOMS: atom_id res chain seq x y z
N VAL A 1 -9.77 10.55 -1.12
CA VAL A 1 -9.18 9.80 -2.26
C VAL A 1 -10.22 8.89 -2.92
N LEU A 2 -10.87 8.00 -2.16
CA LEU A 2 -11.91 7.09 -2.69
C LEU A 2 -13.03 7.81 -3.47
N SER A 3 -13.59 8.90 -2.93
CA SER A 3 -14.64 9.69 -3.60
C SER A 3 -14.21 10.16 -5.01
N ARG A 4 -12.97 10.64 -5.16
CA ARG A 4 -12.43 11.07 -6.47
C ARG A 4 -12.33 9.91 -7.46
N ILE A 5 -11.90 8.73 -6.99
CA ILE A 5 -11.79 7.51 -7.80
C ILE A 5 -13.18 7.05 -8.25
N ARG A 6 -14.16 7.02 -7.34
CA ARG A 6 -15.55 6.67 -7.65
C ARG A 6 -16.22 7.66 -8.60
N ASN A 7 -15.99 8.97 -8.42
CA ASN A 7 -16.49 10.00 -9.34
C ASN A 7 -15.94 9.79 -10.76
N ALA A 8 -14.64 9.51 -10.90
CA ALA A 8 -14.02 9.24 -12.19
C ALA A 8 -14.63 7.97 -12.84
N ALA A 9 -14.76 6.88 -12.08
CA ALA A 9 -15.39 5.65 -12.57
C ALA A 9 -16.85 5.89 -13.01
N ARG A 10 -17.64 6.67 -12.26
CA ARG A 10 -19.01 7.03 -12.65
C ARG A 10 -19.06 7.78 -13.98
N HIS A 11 -18.19 8.77 -14.18
CA HIS A 11 -18.14 9.52 -15.44
C HIS A 11 -17.68 8.64 -16.63
N LEU A 12 -16.81 7.65 -16.39
CA LEU A 12 -16.39 6.74 -17.44
C LEU A 12 -17.48 5.73 -17.82
N LEU A 13 -18.27 5.29 -16.83
CA LEU A 13 -19.39 4.37 -17.05
C LEU A 13 -20.58 5.01 -17.80
N THR A 14 -20.72 6.34 -17.78
CA THR A 14 -21.74 7.04 -18.59
C THR A 14 -21.39 7.11 -20.09
N LEU A 15 -20.13 6.89 -20.45
CA LEU A 15 -19.70 6.89 -21.85
C LEU A 15 -19.93 5.51 -22.49
N ASP A 16 -20.11 5.46 -23.80
CA ASP A 16 -20.19 4.20 -24.54
C ASP A 16 -18.94 3.32 -24.35
N GLU A 17 -19.10 2.00 -24.40
CA GLU A 17 -18.03 1.03 -24.16
C GLU A 17 -16.88 1.16 -25.18
N LYS A 18 -17.20 1.53 -26.42
CA LYS A 18 -16.22 1.70 -27.50
C LYS A 18 -15.58 3.10 -27.51
N ASN A 19 -15.98 3.98 -26.60
CA ASN A 19 -15.44 5.33 -26.55
C ASN A 19 -13.93 5.28 -26.19
N PRO A 20 -13.04 5.90 -26.99
CA PRO A 20 -11.60 5.82 -26.78
C PRO A 20 -11.17 6.37 -25.40
N ARG A 21 -11.89 7.37 -24.88
CA ARG A 21 -11.62 7.93 -23.55
C ARG A 21 -11.94 6.94 -22.44
N ARG A 22 -13.06 6.21 -22.55
CA ARG A 22 -13.45 5.16 -21.58
C ARG A 22 -12.43 4.04 -21.56
N ILE A 23 -11.98 3.58 -22.72
CA ILE A 23 -10.98 2.51 -22.85
C ILE A 23 -9.67 2.96 -22.20
N PHE A 24 -9.13 4.11 -22.60
CA PHE A 24 -7.83 4.57 -22.13
C PHE A 24 -7.82 4.93 -20.63
N GLU A 25 -8.73 5.82 -20.19
CA GLU A 25 -8.77 6.26 -18.79
C GLU A 25 -9.25 5.13 -17.87
N GLY A 26 -10.18 4.29 -18.34
CA GLY A 26 -10.68 3.14 -17.59
C GLY A 26 -9.59 2.10 -17.35
N GLU A 27 -8.85 1.72 -18.39
CA GLU A 27 -7.73 0.78 -18.24
C GLU A 27 -6.61 1.38 -17.36
N ALA A 28 -6.31 2.68 -17.48
CA ALA A 28 -5.36 3.35 -16.61
C ALA A 28 -5.79 3.30 -15.12
N LEU A 29 -7.09 3.51 -14.87
CA LEU A 29 -7.66 3.43 -13.52
C LEU A 29 -7.56 2.02 -12.95
N LEU A 30 -7.97 1.01 -13.72
CA LEU A 30 -7.94 -0.39 -13.33
C LEU A 30 -6.49 -0.87 -13.07
N ARG A 31 -5.56 -0.55 -13.97
CA ARG A 31 -4.13 -0.87 -13.78
C ARG A 31 -3.58 -0.27 -12.49
N ARG A 32 -3.98 0.95 -12.13
CA ARG A 32 -3.58 1.58 -10.86
C ARG A 32 -4.17 0.84 -9.65
N MET A 33 -5.45 0.45 -9.70
CA MET A 33 -6.09 -0.27 -8.59
C MET A 33 -5.46 -1.65 -8.38
N ASN A 34 -5.21 -2.39 -9.46
CA ASN A 34 -4.57 -3.72 -9.42
C ASN A 34 -3.13 -3.61 -8.90
N ARG A 35 -2.35 -2.62 -9.36
CA ARG A 35 -0.96 -2.40 -8.90
C ARG A 35 -0.85 -2.18 -7.40
N TYR A 36 -1.85 -1.56 -6.79
CA TYR A 36 -1.91 -1.37 -5.34
C TYR A 36 -2.62 -2.51 -4.60
N GLY A 37 -3.16 -3.50 -5.30
CA GLY A 37 -3.88 -4.64 -4.71
C GLY A 37 -5.19 -4.22 -4.06
N LEU A 38 -5.86 -3.21 -4.62
CA LEU A 38 -7.18 -2.76 -4.15
C LEU A 38 -8.32 -3.57 -4.78
N LEU A 39 -8.09 -4.13 -5.97
CA LEU A 39 -8.96 -5.06 -6.67
C LEU A 39 -8.25 -6.40 -6.80
N ASP A 40 -9.04 -7.47 -6.84
CA ASP A 40 -8.56 -8.82 -7.08
C ASP A 40 -8.32 -9.08 -8.58
N GLU A 41 -7.54 -10.10 -8.94
CA GLU A 41 -7.13 -10.37 -10.33
C GLU A 41 -8.32 -10.67 -11.26
N GLY A 42 -9.43 -11.19 -10.71
CA GLY A 42 -10.68 -11.42 -11.43
C GLY A 42 -11.61 -10.20 -11.55
N GLN A 43 -11.31 -9.10 -10.84
CA GLN A 43 -12.19 -7.92 -10.73
C GLN A 43 -11.79 -6.79 -11.68
N ASN A 44 -11.60 -7.10 -12.97
CA ASN A 44 -11.12 -6.13 -13.97
C ASN A 44 -12.23 -5.29 -14.65
N LYS A 45 -13.33 -5.01 -13.94
CA LYS A 45 -14.42 -4.16 -14.44
C LYS A 45 -14.53 -2.87 -13.63
N LEU A 46 -14.95 -1.78 -14.28
CA LEU A 46 -15.13 -0.48 -13.64
C LEU A 46 -16.18 -0.50 -12.51
N ASP A 47 -17.15 -1.42 -12.56
CA ASP A 47 -18.19 -1.55 -11.53
C ASP A 47 -17.60 -1.93 -10.16
N TYR A 48 -16.56 -2.77 -10.13
CA TYR A 48 -15.88 -3.13 -8.88
C TYR A 48 -15.16 -1.95 -8.24
N VAL A 49 -14.74 -0.96 -9.03
CA VAL A 49 -14.16 0.30 -8.51
C VAL A 49 -15.19 1.09 -7.69
N LEU A 50 -16.48 0.99 -8.04
CA LEU A 50 -17.56 1.64 -7.27
C LEU A 50 -17.78 0.94 -5.91
N ALA A 51 -17.62 -0.38 -5.87
CA ALA A 51 -17.78 -1.20 -4.68
C ALA A 51 -16.63 -1.09 -3.65
N LEU A 52 -15.47 -0.55 -4.05
CA LEU A 52 -14.31 -0.35 -3.16
C LEU A 52 -14.68 0.38 -1.88
N THR A 53 -14.33 -0.15 -0.72
CA THR A 53 -14.58 0.48 0.59
C THR A 53 -13.35 1.21 1.13
N VAL A 54 -13.49 1.90 2.27
CA VAL A 54 -12.37 2.60 2.90
C VAL A 54 -11.39 1.59 3.51
N GLU A 55 -11.90 0.46 3.98
CA GLU A 55 -11.14 -0.64 4.57
C GLU A 55 -10.10 -1.16 3.57
N ASN A 56 -10.46 -1.37 2.29
CA ASN A 56 -9.52 -1.80 1.26
C ASN A 56 -8.27 -0.89 1.20
N PHE A 57 -8.46 0.42 1.33
CA PHE A 57 -7.34 1.37 1.34
C PHE A 57 -6.53 1.31 2.64
N LEU A 58 -7.19 1.12 3.77
CA LEU A 58 -6.52 1.01 5.07
C LEU A 58 -5.68 -0.28 5.17
N GLU A 59 -6.14 -1.38 4.58
CA GLU A 59 -5.42 -2.65 4.56
C GLU A 59 -4.14 -2.62 3.72
N ARG A 60 -4.06 -1.74 2.71
CA ARG A 60 -2.89 -1.60 1.83
C ARG A 60 -1.82 -0.63 2.36
N ARG A 61 -2.01 -0.06 3.54
CA ARG A 61 -1.02 0.82 4.18
C ARG A 61 0.16 -0.01 4.70
N LEU A 62 1.36 0.57 4.65
CA LEU A 62 2.57 -0.06 5.19
C LEU A 62 2.38 -0.45 6.67
N GLN A 63 1.70 0.38 7.45
CA GLN A 63 1.40 0.10 8.85
C GLN A 63 0.63 -1.21 9.07
N THR A 64 -0.44 -1.42 8.31
CA THR A 64 -1.28 -2.62 8.42
C THR A 64 -0.61 -3.83 7.82
N LEU A 65 0.12 -3.66 6.71
CA LEU A 65 0.89 -4.73 6.09
C LEU A 65 2.02 -5.24 6.99
N VAL A 66 2.76 -4.35 7.66
CA VAL A 66 3.82 -4.73 8.62
C VAL A 66 3.26 -5.50 9.82
N PHE A 67 2.05 -5.17 10.25
CA PHE A 67 1.36 -5.93 11.29
C PHE A 67 0.88 -7.30 10.78
N LYS A 68 0.21 -7.34 9.61
CA LYS A 68 -0.26 -8.59 8.98
C LYS A 68 0.87 -9.55 8.64
N SER A 69 2.07 -9.04 8.33
CA SER A 69 3.26 -9.87 8.06
C SER A 69 3.97 -10.37 9.31
N GLY A 70 3.46 -10.09 10.52
CA GLY A 70 4.01 -10.60 11.78
C GLY A 70 5.27 -9.89 12.28
N MET A 71 5.78 -8.85 11.59
CA MET A 71 6.98 -8.12 12.03
C MET A 71 6.74 -7.24 13.26
N ALA A 72 5.49 -6.89 13.53
CA ALA A 72 5.10 -6.09 14.68
C ALA A 72 3.98 -6.77 15.46
N LYS A 73 4.06 -6.69 16.79
CA LYS A 73 3.05 -7.24 17.72
C LYS A 73 1.68 -6.53 17.66
N SER A 74 1.65 -5.27 17.23
CA SER A 74 0.42 -4.47 17.15
C SER A 74 0.53 -3.40 16.06
N ILE A 75 -0.61 -2.85 15.66
CA ILE A 75 -0.70 -1.75 14.69
C ILE A 75 0.04 -0.50 15.20
N HIS A 76 0.04 -0.23 16.51
CA HIS A 76 0.78 0.88 17.12
C HIS A 76 2.28 0.61 17.11
N HIS A 77 2.70 -0.63 17.40
CA HIS A 77 4.09 -1.04 17.33
C HIS A 77 4.64 -0.92 15.90
N ALA A 78 3.89 -1.37 14.89
CA ALA A 78 4.25 -1.19 13.48
C ALA A 78 4.49 0.29 13.13
N ARG A 79 3.62 1.18 13.61
CA ARG A 79 3.76 2.63 13.39
C ARG A 79 5.06 3.18 13.98
N VAL A 80 5.42 2.76 15.18
CA VAL A 80 6.66 3.18 15.85
C VAL A 80 7.88 2.68 15.07
N LEU A 81 7.91 1.40 14.69
CA LEU A 81 9.00 0.82 13.90
C LEU A 81 9.22 1.56 12.57
N ILE A 82 8.15 1.85 11.85
CA ILE A 82 8.22 2.62 10.60
C ILE A 82 8.79 4.02 10.88
N ARG A 83 8.21 4.76 11.83
CA ARG A 83 8.60 6.14 12.11
C ARG A 83 10.05 6.27 12.61
N GLN A 84 10.52 5.26 13.35
CA GLN A 84 11.90 5.15 13.83
C GLN A 84 12.88 4.60 12.79
N ARG A 85 12.46 4.44 11.53
CA ARG A 85 13.32 4.02 10.40
C ARG A 85 13.83 2.58 10.52
N HIS A 86 13.06 1.69 11.15
CA HIS A 86 13.42 0.27 11.26
C HIS A 86 12.95 -0.57 10.08
N ILE A 87 11.98 -0.09 9.30
CA ILE A 87 11.38 -0.83 8.18
C ILE A 87 11.86 -0.25 6.85
N ARG A 88 12.17 -1.14 5.90
CA ARG A 88 12.43 -0.81 4.50
C ARG A 88 11.40 -1.49 3.58
N VAL A 89 11.20 -0.89 2.42
CA VAL A 89 10.46 -1.48 1.30
C VAL A 89 11.47 -1.60 0.15
N GLY A 90 11.86 -2.83 -0.20
CA GLY A 90 12.97 -3.08 -1.11
C GLY A 90 14.30 -2.64 -0.51
N ARG A 91 14.95 -1.66 -1.14
CA ARG A 91 16.22 -1.08 -0.67
C ARG A 91 16.02 0.23 0.09
N GLN A 92 14.82 0.81 0.04
CA GLN A 92 14.55 2.14 0.58
C GLN A 92 13.93 2.06 1.98
N VAL A 93 14.49 2.80 2.93
CA VAL A 93 13.89 2.98 4.25
C VAL A 93 12.69 3.92 4.14
N VAL A 94 11.55 3.50 4.69
CA VAL A 94 10.29 4.27 4.65
C VAL A 94 9.88 4.63 6.07
N ASN A 95 9.66 5.93 6.31
CA ASN A 95 9.26 6.46 7.62
C ASN A 95 7.80 6.94 7.70
N VAL A 96 7.00 6.68 6.66
CA VAL A 96 5.60 7.12 6.54
C VAL A 96 4.64 5.93 6.68
N PRO A 97 3.85 5.82 7.77
CA PRO A 97 2.91 4.71 7.97
C PRO A 97 1.73 4.69 6.99
N SER A 98 1.38 5.83 6.40
CA SER A 98 0.34 5.96 5.36
C SER A 98 0.83 5.59 3.96
N PHE A 99 2.08 5.16 3.81
CA PHE A 99 2.61 4.71 2.52
C PHE A 99 1.78 3.54 1.99
N MET A 100 1.31 3.67 0.75
CA MET A 100 0.51 2.63 0.09
C MET A 100 1.44 1.69 -0.68
N VAL A 101 1.50 0.44 -0.26
CA VAL A 101 2.48 -0.52 -0.79
C VAL A 101 1.90 -1.20 -2.03
N ARG A 102 2.69 -1.20 -3.12
CA ARG A 102 2.37 -1.96 -4.34
C ARG A 102 2.48 -3.46 -4.08
N VAL A 103 1.69 -4.26 -4.80
CA VAL A 103 1.68 -5.73 -4.64
C VAL A 103 3.08 -6.32 -4.81
N ASP A 104 3.83 -5.90 -5.83
CA ASP A 104 5.19 -6.39 -6.11
C ASP A 104 6.17 -6.07 -4.97
N SER A 105 6.01 -4.89 -4.36
CA SER A 105 6.89 -4.43 -3.28
C SER A 105 6.57 -5.05 -1.93
N GLN A 106 5.40 -5.69 -1.78
CA GLN A 106 4.96 -6.30 -0.53
C GLN A 106 5.89 -7.43 -0.07
N LYS A 107 6.40 -8.24 -1.01
CA LYS A 107 7.38 -9.32 -0.73
C LYS A 107 8.72 -8.79 -0.23
N HIS A 108 8.99 -7.51 -0.47
CA HIS A 108 10.25 -6.86 -0.16
C HIS A 108 10.16 -5.96 1.08
N ILE A 109 9.10 -6.09 1.89
CA ILE A 109 9.01 -5.40 3.17
C ILE A 109 9.82 -6.21 4.19
N ASP A 110 10.81 -5.57 4.79
CA ASP A 110 11.73 -6.21 5.72
C ASP A 110 12.32 -5.16 6.69
N PHE A 111 13.04 -5.60 7.72
CA PHE A 111 13.84 -4.70 8.53
C PHE A 111 14.97 -4.08 7.71
N SER A 112 15.29 -2.82 8.04
CA SER A 112 16.43 -2.15 7.44
C SER A 112 17.73 -2.82 7.89
N LEU A 113 18.68 -3.01 6.97
CA LEU A 113 20.01 -3.56 7.28
C LEU A 113 20.78 -2.68 8.30
N THR A 114 20.47 -1.39 8.33
CA THR A 114 21.05 -0.44 9.30
C THR A 114 20.35 -0.43 10.65
N SER A 115 19.18 -1.08 10.75
CA SER A 115 18.40 -1.19 11.97
C SER A 115 19.03 -2.22 12.91
N PRO A 116 19.00 -2.00 14.25
CA PRO A 116 19.38 -3.04 15.20
C PRO A 116 18.63 -4.37 15.00
N PHE A 117 17.39 -4.31 14.51
CA PHE A 117 16.57 -5.49 14.23
C PHE A 117 16.94 -6.21 12.93
N GLY A 118 17.68 -5.56 12.03
CA GLY A 118 18.13 -6.12 10.74
C GLY A 118 19.62 -6.46 10.70
N GLY A 119 20.27 -6.59 11.85
CA GLY A 119 21.70 -6.89 11.96
C GLY A 119 22.61 -5.65 12.03
N GLY A 120 22.04 -4.45 12.09
CA GLY A 120 22.77 -3.21 12.27
C GLY A 120 23.33 -3.00 13.68
N ARG A 121 24.06 -1.89 13.87
CA ARG A 121 24.67 -1.54 15.15
C ARG A 121 23.61 -1.45 16.26
N PRO A 122 23.89 -1.93 17.49
CA PRO A 122 22.99 -1.78 18.62
C PRO A 122 22.60 -0.32 18.88
N GLY A 123 21.36 -0.11 19.36
CA GLY A 123 20.84 1.21 19.68
C GLY A 123 21.59 1.91 20.81
N ARG A 124 21.42 3.23 20.90
CA ARG A 124 22.16 4.10 21.85
C ARG A 124 22.13 3.61 23.29
N VAL A 125 20.98 3.18 23.79
CA VAL A 125 20.82 2.71 25.18
C VAL A 125 21.64 1.44 25.44
N LYS A 126 21.57 0.45 24.54
CA LYS A 126 22.34 -0.80 24.64
C LYS A 126 23.86 -0.61 24.46
N ARG A 127 24.30 0.52 23.91
CA ARG A 127 25.73 0.87 23.80
C ARG A 127 26.26 1.62 25.02
N LYS A 128 25.37 2.21 25.81
CA LYS A 128 25.73 2.98 27.02
C LYS A 128 25.79 2.07 28.25
N ASN A 129 24.90 1.09 28.32
CA ASN A 129 24.87 0.03 29.32
C ASN A 129 25.76 -1.13 28.89
#